data_AF-A0A3N5EGZ3-F1
#
_entry.id   AF-A0A3N5EGZ3-F1
#
_cell.length_a   1.000
_cell.length_b   1.000
_cell.length_c   1.000
_cell.angle_alpha   90.00
_cell.angle_beta   90.00
_cell.angle_gamma   90.00
#
_symmetry.space_group_name_H-M   'P 1'
#
loop_
_entity.id
_entity.type
_entity.pdbx_description
1 polymer ?
#
loop_
_entity_poly.entity_id
_entity_poly.type
_entity_poly.pdbx_seq_one_letter_code
_entity_poly.pdbx_strand_id
1 'polypeptide(L)'
;MWMFVERKLEEAARAGAFDHLPGAGEPIDLTENPYVPAEWRLAFKILADHKIVPEFVERRKEIEAIRAEIEQLKADGSRDREWRRLACRNRLVRLSEAIEALNRSLVRENQFVRSSLQLPPVDFDAELRAFDPAP
;
A
#
# COMPACT_ATOMS: atom_id res chain seq x y z
N MET A 1 1.98 -35.37 -3.68
CA MET A 1 2.06 -34.74 -2.34
C MET A 1 0.86 -33.83 -2.06
N TRP A 2 0.41 -33.00 -3.01
CA TRP A 2 -0.76 -32.12 -2.87
C TRP A 2 -2.11 -32.86 -2.67
N MET A 3 -2.39 -33.93 -3.44
CA MET A 3 -3.63 -34.71 -3.31
C MET A 3 -3.89 -35.30 -1.92
N PHE A 4 -2.83 -35.54 -1.12
CA PHE A 4 -2.98 -36.09 0.23
C PHE A 4 -3.46 -35.04 1.23
N VAL A 5 -3.09 -33.78 1.01
CA VAL A 5 -3.47 -32.64 1.86
C VAL A 5 -4.93 -32.27 1.62
N GLU A 6 -5.37 -32.20 0.36
CA GLU A 6 -6.78 -31.94 0.01
C GLU A 6 -7.71 -32.99 0.60
N ARG A 7 -7.37 -34.28 0.46
CA ARG A 7 -8.20 -35.37 0.99
C ARG A 7 -8.34 -35.32 2.51
N LYS A 8 -7.26 -34.97 3.21
CA LYS A 8 -7.26 -34.74 4.67
C LYS A 8 -8.11 -33.53 5.07
N LEU A 9 -8.08 -32.46 4.26
CA LEU A 9 -8.87 -31.26 4.49
C LEU A 9 -10.38 -31.55 4.34
N GLU A 10 -10.77 -32.29 3.30
CA GLU A 10 -12.16 -32.71 3.09
C GLU A 10 -12.68 -33.66 4.18
N GLU A 11 -11.86 -34.62 4.61
CA GLU A 11 -12.20 -35.52 5.71
C GLU A 11 -12.42 -34.75 7.02
N ALA A 12 -11.55 -33.77 7.32
CA ALA A 12 -11.68 -32.91 8.49
C ALA A 12 -12.92 -32.00 8.41
N ALA A 13 -13.25 -31.48 7.22
CA ALA A 13 -14.44 -30.69 6.99
C ALA A 13 -15.72 -31.52 7.20
N ARG A 14 -15.79 -32.74 6.67
CA ARG A 14 -16.94 -33.65 6.91
C ARG A 14 -17.07 -34.08 8.36
N ALA A 15 -15.96 -34.16 9.09
CA ALA A 15 -15.94 -34.48 10.50
C ALA A 15 -16.34 -33.29 11.41
N GLY A 16 -16.65 -32.13 10.84
CA GLY A 16 -16.98 -30.93 11.61
C GLY A 16 -15.80 -30.37 12.41
N ALA A 17 -14.55 -30.71 12.03
CA ALA A 17 -13.36 -30.26 12.76
C ALA A 17 -13.11 -28.73 12.69
N PHE A 18 -13.83 -28.04 11.79
CA PHE A 18 -13.84 -26.58 11.67
C PHE A 18 -15.07 -25.95 12.35
N ASP A 19 -16.04 -26.75 12.80
CA ASP A 19 -17.18 -26.24 13.55
C ASP A 19 -16.74 -26.05 15.01
N HIS A 20 -16.92 -24.84 15.54
CA HIS A 20 -16.54 -24.44 16.92
C HIS A 20 -15.03 -24.32 17.19
N LEU A 21 -14.26 -23.83 16.21
CA LEU A 21 -12.88 -23.42 16.47
C LEU A 21 -12.83 -22.33 17.57
N PRO A 22 -11.84 -22.36 18.47
CA PRO A 22 -11.64 -21.29 19.44
C PRO A 22 -11.46 -19.95 18.70
N GLY A 23 -12.31 -18.97 18.99
CA GLY A 23 -12.36 -17.67 18.30
C GLY A 23 -13.20 -17.64 17.02
N ALA A 24 -13.96 -18.69 16.70
CA ALA A 24 -14.86 -18.71 15.54
C ALA A 24 -15.96 -17.63 15.67
N GLY A 25 -15.92 -16.65 14.78
CA GLY A 25 -16.87 -15.52 14.76
C GLY A 25 -16.48 -14.34 15.66
N GLU A 26 -15.41 -14.45 16.44
CA GLU A 26 -14.86 -13.34 17.21
C GLU A 26 -13.85 -12.53 16.37
N PRO A 27 -13.77 -11.20 16.56
CA PRO A 27 -12.73 -10.40 15.93
C PRO A 27 -11.34 -10.92 16.32
N ILE A 28 -10.53 -11.23 15.32
CA ILE A 28 -9.14 -11.66 15.55
C ILE A 28 -8.38 -10.50 16.20
N ASP A 29 -7.78 -10.76 17.37
CA ASP A 29 -6.91 -9.79 18.03
C ASP A 29 -5.58 -9.69 17.25
N LEU A 30 -5.44 -8.63 16.47
CA LEU A 30 -4.23 -8.31 15.70
C LEU A 30 -3.29 -7.36 16.45
N THR A 31 -3.56 -7.07 17.73
CA THR A 31 -2.80 -6.08 18.51
C THR A 31 -1.36 -6.54 18.76
N GLU A 32 -1.15 -7.85 18.91
CA GLU A 32 0.19 -8.43 19.02
C GLU A 32 0.56 -9.19 17.75
N ASN A 33 1.61 -8.72 17.05
CA ASN A 33 2.15 -9.41 15.91
C ASN A 33 2.96 -10.64 16.38
N PRO A 34 2.51 -11.89 16.10
CA PRO A 34 3.18 -13.10 16.59
C PRO A 34 4.56 -13.31 15.95
N TYR A 35 4.86 -12.61 14.85
CA TYR A 35 6.14 -12.66 14.16
C TYR A 35 7.18 -11.69 14.75
N VAL A 36 6.82 -10.90 15.76
CA VAL A 36 7.74 -9.99 16.45
C VAL A 36 8.28 -10.67 17.72
N PRO A 37 9.63 -10.77 17.89
CA PRO A 37 10.22 -11.29 19.12
C PRO A 37 9.77 -10.48 20.34
N ALA A 38 9.62 -11.12 21.49
CA ALA A 38 9.02 -10.53 22.69
C ALA A 38 9.66 -9.19 23.10
N GLU A 39 10.99 -9.10 22.99
CA GLU A 39 11.80 -7.90 23.28
C GLU A 39 11.49 -6.70 22.39
N TRP A 40 10.96 -6.91 21.17
CA TRP A 40 10.63 -5.85 20.22
C TRP A 40 9.16 -5.43 20.26
N ARG A 41 8.27 -6.21 20.89
CA ARG A 41 6.81 -5.96 20.87
C ARG A 41 6.42 -4.61 21.44
N LEU A 42 7.03 -4.20 22.56
CA LEU A 42 6.76 -2.89 23.17
C LEU A 42 7.17 -1.74 22.25
N ALA A 43 8.34 -1.85 21.59
CA ALA A 43 8.81 -0.83 20.66
C ALA A 43 7.87 -0.70 19.45
N PHE A 44 7.46 -1.82 18.84
CA PHE A 44 6.51 -1.79 17.72
C PHE A 44 5.12 -1.31 18.13
N LYS A 45 4.64 -1.65 19.33
CA LYS A 45 3.38 -1.14 19.88
C LYS A 45 3.40 0.37 20.05
N ILE A 46 4.47 0.93 20.65
CA ILE A 46 4.63 2.38 20.79
C ILE A 46 4.63 3.06 19.41
N LEU A 47 5.38 2.53 18.44
CA LEU A 47 5.40 3.10 17.08
C LEU A 47 4.01 3.10 16.43
N ALA A 48 3.27 2.00 16.57
CA ALA A 48 1.91 1.86 16.04
C ALA A 48 0.91 2.81 16.74
N ASP A 49 0.94 2.87 18.07
CA ASP A 49 0.07 3.71 18.89
C ASP A 49 0.28 5.20 18.59
N HIS A 50 1.52 5.61 18.33
CA HIS A 50 1.87 6.97 17.95
C HIS A 50 1.70 7.27 16.45
N LYS A 51 1.18 6.31 15.67
CA LYS A 51 1.01 6.41 14.21
C LYS A 51 2.30 6.84 13.49
N ILE A 52 3.45 6.44 14.03
CA ILE A 52 4.75 6.74 13.42
C ILE A 52 4.86 5.82 12.21
N VAL A 53 4.64 6.41 11.04
CA VAL A 53 4.71 5.74 9.76
C VAL A 53 6.07 6.00 9.11
N PRO A 54 6.65 5.03 8.41
CA PRO A 54 7.85 5.26 7.61
C PRO A 54 7.63 6.33 6.53
N GLU A 55 8.71 7.00 6.12
CA GLU A 55 8.64 8.11 5.17
C GLU A 55 7.98 7.69 3.85
N PHE A 56 8.28 6.49 3.33
CA PHE A 56 7.65 6.01 2.08
C PHE A 56 6.13 5.92 2.18
N VAL A 57 5.57 5.64 3.36
CA VAL A 57 4.12 5.57 3.56
C VAL A 57 3.49 6.95 3.48
N GLU A 58 4.13 7.96 4.08
CA GLU A 58 3.68 9.35 3.98
C GLU A 58 3.75 9.87 2.54
N ARG A 59 4.86 9.60 1.85
CA ARG A 59 5.04 9.96 0.44
C ARG A 59 4.00 9.31 -0.48
N ARG A 60 3.62 8.06 -0.21
CA ARG A 60 2.54 7.40 -0.96
C ARG A 60 1.19 8.12 -0.79
N LYS A 61 0.86 8.54 0.44
CA LYS A 61 -0.36 9.34 0.68
C LYS A 61 -0.32 10.70 -0.02
N GLU A 62 0.83 11.35 -0.03
CA GLU A 62 1.05 12.61 -0.76
C GLU A 62 0.77 12.43 -2.26
N ILE A 63 1.30 11.37 -2.86
CA ILE A 63 1.06 11.01 -4.26
C ILE A 63 -0.43 10.76 -4.53
N GLU A 64 -1.11 10.00 -3.67
CA GLU A 64 -2.55 9.73 -3.80
C GLU A 64 -3.38 11.03 -3.75
N ALA A 65 -3.03 11.97 -2.87
CA ALA A 65 -3.69 13.26 -2.79
C ALA A 65 -3.51 14.08 -4.08
N ILE A 66 -2.28 14.14 -4.62
CA ILE A 66 -2.01 14.85 -5.89
C ILE A 66 -2.78 14.22 -7.06
N ARG A 67 -2.89 12.88 -7.10
CA ARG A 67 -3.71 12.19 -8.10
C ARG A 67 -5.18 12.56 -8.01
N ALA A 68 -5.72 12.59 -6.79
CA ALA A 68 -7.11 12.99 -6.58
C ALA A 68 -7.37 14.43 -7.05
N GLU A 69 -6.42 15.36 -6.81
CA GLU A 69 -6.52 16.73 -7.34
C GLU A 69 -6.54 16.76 -8.88
N ILE A 70 -5.69 15.98 -9.54
CA ILE A 70 -5.63 15.92 -11.01
C ILE A 70 -6.97 15.42 -11.57
N GLU A 71 -7.53 14.36 -11.00
CA GLU A 71 -8.81 13.80 -11.45
C GLU A 71 -9.98 14.77 -11.21
N GLN A 72 -9.99 15.50 -10.09
CA GLN A 72 -10.96 16.57 -9.85
C GLN A 72 -10.85 17.70 -10.89
N LEU A 73 -9.63 18.10 -11.25
CA LEU A 73 -9.40 19.14 -12.28
C LEU A 73 -9.84 18.69 -13.68
N LYS A 74 -9.70 17.40 -13.99
CA LYS A 74 -10.20 16.82 -15.26
C LYS A 74 -11.72 16.77 -15.30
N ALA A 75 -12.36 16.40 -14.19
CA ALA A 75 -13.82 16.28 -14.08
C ALA A 75 -14.54 17.64 -14.06
N ASP A 76 -13.88 18.72 -13.63
CA ASP A 76 -14.46 20.06 -13.58
C ASP A 76 -14.61 20.67 -14.98
N GLY A 77 -15.74 20.41 -15.63
CA GLY A 77 -16.09 20.95 -16.95
C GLY A 77 -16.43 22.44 -16.97
N SER A 78 -16.58 23.09 -15.80
CA SER A 78 -17.02 24.48 -15.69
C SER A 78 -15.91 25.51 -15.95
N ARG A 79 -14.65 25.07 -15.87
CA ARG A 79 -13.48 25.95 -15.99
C ARG A 79 -12.95 26.01 -17.43
N ASP A 80 -12.31 27.14 -17.72
CA ASP A 80 -11.60 27.32 -18.98
C ASP A 80 -10.61 26.17 -19.27
N ARG A 81 -10.53 25.78 -20.55
CA ARG A 81 -9.75 24.61 -21.00
C ARG A 81 -8.25 24.86 -20.86
N GLU A 82 -7.79 26.07 -21.14
CA GLU A 82 -6.38 26.43 -21.06
C GLU A 82 -5.92 26.51 -19.61
N TRP A 83 -6.75 27.10 -18.73
CA TRP A 83 -6.52 27.08 -17.30
C TRP A 83 -6.38 25.66 -16.74
N ARG A 84 -7.29 24.74 -17.12
CA ARG A 84 -7.22 23.33 -16.69
C ARG A 84 -5.96 22.64 -17.18
N ARG A 85 -5.57 22.88 -18.44
CA ARG A 85 -4.33 22.31 -19.00
C ARG A 85 -3.10 22.75 -18.21
N LEU A 86 -3.00 24.04 -17.89
CA LEU A 86 -1.91 24.58 -17.09
C LEU A 86 -1.94 24.05 -15.65
N ALA A 87 -3.13 23.99 -15.03
CA ALA A 87 -3.32 23.47 -13.69
C ALA A 87 -2.89 22.00 -13.58
N CYS A 88 -3.31 21.15 -14.51
CA CYS A 88 -2.90 19.74 -14.58
C CYS A 88 -1.40 19.60 -14.80
N ARG A 89 -0.80 20.38 -15.71
CA ARG A 89 0.66 20.36 -15.94
C ARG A 89 1.45 20.69 -14.67
N ASN A 90 1.03 21.70 -13.90
CA ASN A 90 1.69 22.04 -12.65
C ASN A 90 1.57 20.92 -11.60
N ARG A 91 0.44 20.22 -11.53
CA ARG A 91 0.28 19.07 -10.61
C ARG A 91 1.10 17.86 -11.06
N LEU A 92 1.26 17.64 -12.37
CA LEU A 92 2.12 16.57 -12.90
C LEU A 92 3.59 16.77 -12.53
N VAL A 93 4.08 18.01 -12.52
CA VAL A 93 5.45 18.31 -12.04
C VAL A 93 5.58 18.02 -10.53
N ARG A 94 4.59 18.41 -9.73
CA ARG A 94 4.58 18.06 -8.30
C ARG A 94 4.51 16.54 -8.08
N LEU A 95 3.75 15.83 -8.89
CA LEU A 95 3.64 14.38 -8.84
C LEU A 95 4.99 13.72 -9.17
N SER A 96 5.72 14.20 -10.17
CA SER A 96 7.05 13.68 -10.51
C SER A 96 8.04 13.86 -9.36
N GLU A 97 8.08 15.06 -8.77
CA GLU A 97 8.93 15.37 -7.62
C GLU A 97 8.61 14.48 -6.41
N ALA A 98 7.32 14.25 -6.14
CA ALA A 98 6.86 13.39 -5.05
C ALA A 98 7.24 11.91 -5.29
N ILE A 99 7.15 11.43 -6.53
CA ILE A 99 7.55 10.06 -6.91
C ILE A 99 9.06 9.88 -6.80
N GLU A 100 9.86 10.88 -7.22
CA GLU A 100 11.31 10.84 -7.01
C GLU A 100 11.67 10.82 -5.51
N ALA A 101 10.98 11.59 -4.68
CA ALA A 101 11.14 11.55 -3.24
C ALA A 101 10.78 10.18 -2.65
N LEU A 102 9.67 9.57 -3.08
CA LEU A 102 9.28 8.22 -2.70
C LEU A 102 10.35 7.19 -3.13
N ASN A 103 10.84 7.26 -4.35
CA ASN A 103 11.84 6.31 -4.84
C ASN A 103 13.14 6.40 -4.03
N ARG A 104 13.58 7.62 -3.66
CA ARG A 104 14.74 7.79 -2.76
C ARG A 104 14.50 7.19 -1.38
N SER A 105 13.32 7.36 -0.79
CA SER A 105 13.04 6.78 0.53
C SER A 105 12.95 5.25 0.47
N LEU A 106 12.33 4.69 -0.58
CA LEU A 106 12.28 3.24 -0.81
C LEU A 106 13.67 2.63 -0.97
N VAL A 107 14.57 3.23 -1.76
CA VAL A 107 15.94 2.73 -1.92
C VAL A 107 16.68 2.74 -0.58
N ARG A 108 16.53 3.80 0.22
CA ARG A 108 17.15 3.89 1.54
C ARG A 108 16.63 2.81 2.48
N GLU A 109 15.32 2.61 2.52
CA GLU A 109 14.69 1.67 3.45
C GLU A 109 14.87 0.21 3.04
N ASN A 110 14.86 -0.10 1.74
CA ASN A 110 15.11 -1.44 1.22
C ASN A 110 16.48 -2.00 1.62
N GLN A 111 17.47 -1.16 1.95
CA GLN A 111 18.78 -1.59 2.46
C GLN A 111 18.68 -2.36 3.77
N PHE A 112 17.63 -2.12 4.56
CA PHE A 112 17.40 -2.75 5.86
C PHE A 112 16.39 -3.91 5.78
N VAL A 113 15.87 -4.20 4.58
CA VAL A 113 14.81 -5.19 4.35
C VAL A 113 15.37 -6.37 3.57
N ARG A 114 14.98 -7.60 3.94
CA ARG A 114 15.33 -8.81 3.20
C ARG A 114 14.86 -8.68 1.75
N SER A 115 15.65 -9.18 0.80
CA SER A 115 15.38 -9.03 -0.65
C SER A 115 13.95 -9.40 -1.07
N SER A 116 13.34 -10.43 -0.45
CA SER A 116 11.98 -10.88 -0.76
C SER A 116 10.86 -9.90 -0.33
N LEU A 117 11.16 -8.93 0.54
CA LEU A 117 10.20 -7.94 1.06
C LEU A 117 10.53 -6.52 0.59
N GLN A 118 11.52 -6.36 -0.30
CA GLN A 118 11.85 -5.06 -0.86
C GLN A 118 10.76 -4.58 -1.80
N LEU A 119 10.38 -3.31 -1.68
CA LEU A 119 9.39 -2.70 -2.56
C LEU A 119 10.10 -2.11 -3.80
N PRO A 120 9.66 -2.42 -5.02
CA PRO A 120 10.28 -1.85 -6.22
C PRO A 120 10.02 -0.34 -6.30
N PRO A 121 10.92 0.44 -6.91
CA PRO A 121 10.67 1.84 -7.21
C PRO A 121 9.48 1.99 -8.17
N VAL A 122 8.77 3.10 -8.06
CA VAL A 122 7.64 3.45 -8.92
C VAL A 122 8.19 4.02 -10.23
N ASP A 123 7.74 3.46 -11.36
CA ASP A 123 8.05 3.97 -12.70
C ASP A 123 7.07 5.10 -13.07
N PHE A 124 7.57 6.34 -13.05
CA PHE A 124 6.77 7.52 -13.37
C PHE A 124 6.31 7.55 -14.84
N ASP A 125 7.13 7.06 -15.78
CA ASP A 125 6.80 7.09 -17.21
C ASP A 125 5.68 6.10 -17.54
N ALA A 126 5.62 4.99 -16.80
CA ALA A 126 4.48 4.07 -16.87
C ALA A 126 3.21 4.72 -16.31
N GLU A 127 3.31 5.50 -15.24
CA GLU A 127 2.15 6.18 -14.65
C GLU A 127 1.65 7.35 -15.51
N LEU A 128 2.53 8.14 -16.10
CA LEU A 128 2.17 9.22 -17.04
C LEU A 128 1.34 8.68 -18.22
N ARG A 129 1.74 7.52 -18.76
CA ARG A 129 0.99 6.82 -19.82
C ARG A 129 -0.42 6.41 -19.40
N ALA A 130 -0.62 6.08 -18.11
CA ALA A 130 -1.95 5.79 -17.58
C ALA A 130 -2.81 7.06 -17.41
N PHE A 131 -2.18 8.21 -17.16
CA PHE A 131 -2.87 9.48 -16.94
C PHE A 131 -3.22 10.25 -18.22
N ASP A 132 -2.46 10.05 -19.30
CA ASP A 132 -2.68 10.63 -20.62
C ASP A 132 -2.74 9.49 -21.66
N PRO A 133 -3.88 8.78 -21.77
CA PRO A 133 -4.04 7.83 -22.86
C PRO A 133 -3.89 8.61 -24.16
N ALA A 134 -2.88 8.24 -24.96
CA ALA A 134 -2.65 8.81 -26.27
C ALA A 134 -3.97 8.85 -27.09
N PRO A 135 -4.16 9.86 -27.95
CA PRO A 135 -5.41 10.10 -28.67
C PRO A 135 -5.87 8.92 -29.53
#